data_AF-A0A258J2U7-F1
#
_entry.id   AF-A0A258J2U7-F1
#
_cell.length_a   1.000
_cell.length_b   1.000
_cell.length_c   1.000
_cell.angle_alpha   90.00
_cell.angle_beta   90.00
_cell.angle_gamma   90.00
#
_symmetry.space_group_name_H-M   'P 1'
#
loop_
_entity.id
_entity.type
_entity.pdbx_description
1 polymer ?
#
loop_
_entity_poly.entity_id
_entity_poly.type
_entity_poly.pdbx_seq_one_letter_code
_entity_poly.pdbx_strand_id
1 'polypeptide(L)'
;MLASFFAPFRARSAEAHARPAEAHARPAEAHARPAEAHARPAEAKASRTASLVAVFSQGRARWSPRDYGSLAREGFLRNAIAYRAVRMVSEAAASVPLLLMQGPRELDRHPLLDLLARPNPRAQGADLLEALCGHLMVAGNAYLEAVAVDGAVRELHVLRPDRVRVVPGPDGWPEAFDYTLDGKTLRIQQDGADTAGVPPILHLTFFNPLDDHYGFAPLEAAAQALDLHNAATAWNKALLDNAARPSGALVYGGTGSLSDEQFERLKGELEASFQGPTNAGRPLLLEGGLDWKPLALSPKDMDFEAARNGAAREIALALGVPPMLLGIPGDNTYANYA
;
A
#
# COMPACT_ATOMS: atom_id res chain seq x y z
N MET A 1 41.81 -49.44 3.22
CA MET A 1 40.71 -50.12 3.94
C MET A 1 39.44 -49.32 3.64
N LEU A 2 38.57 -49.87 2.76
CA LEU A 2 37.18 -49.47 2.40
C LEU A 2 36.94 -48.03 1.85
N ALA A 3 36.85 -47.76 0.53
CA ALA A 3 35.83 -48.10 -0.50
C ALA A 3 34.46 -47.40 -0.26
N SER A 4 34.16 -46.27 -0.94
CA SER A 4 33.32 -46.13 -2.17
C SER A 4 31.94 -46.79 -2.11
N PHE A 5 30.85 -46.04 -2.37
CA PHE A 5 29.82 -46.36 -3.39
C PHE A 5 28.76 -45.24 -3.53
N PHE A 6 28.41 -44.94 -4.79
CA PHE A 6 27.44 -43.95 -5.26
C PHE A 6 26.25 -44.67 -5.94
N ALA A 7 25.08 -44.01 -5.96
CA ALA A 7 23.91 -44.17 -6.87
C ALA A 7 22.86 -45.28 -6.58
N PRO A 8 21.68 -45.30 -7.27
CA PRO A 8 20.62 -44.28 -7.31
C PRO A 8 19.20 -44.88 -7.08
N PHE A 9 18.19 -44.03 -6.81
CA PHE A 9 16.79 -44.45 -6.63
C PHE A 9 16.08 -44.54 -7.99
N ARG A 10 15.61 -45.75 -8.36
CA ARG A 10 14.90 -46.06 -9.63
C ARG A 10 13.40 -46.10 -9.40
N ALA A 11 12.66 -45.45 -10.31
CA ALA A 11 11.21 -45.51 -10.44
C ALA A 11 10.71 -46.94 -10.76
N ARG A 12 9.52 -47.27 -10.28
CA ARG A 12 8.75 -48.46 -10.70
C ARG A 12 7.45 -48.03 -11.37
N SER A 13 7.27 -48.52 -12.59
CA SER A 13 6.04 -48.51 -13.38
C SER A 13 4.97 -49.42 -12.78
N ALA A 14 3.70 -49.03 -12.90
CA ALA A 14 2.56 -49.93 -12.72
C ALA A 14 1.54 -49.66 -13.84
N GLU A 15 1.22 -50.72 -14.59
CA GLU A 15 0.28 -50.72 -15.70
C GLU A 15 -1.18 -50.83 -15.27
N ALA A 16 -2.00 -50.10 -16.04
CA ALA A 16 -3.43 -50.18 -16.35
C ALA A 16 -4.30 -51.36 -15.87
N HIS A 17 -5.50 -51.01 -15.37
CA HIS A 17 -6.74 -51.73 -15.70
C HIS A 17 -7.94 -50.75 -15.75
N ALA A 18 -8.60 -50.72 -16.92
CA ALA A 18 -9.80 -49.93 -17.20
C ALA A 18 -11.09 -50.76 -17.03
N ARG A 19 -12.16 -50.16 -16.50
CA ARG A 19 -13.57 -50.54 -16.74
C ARG A 19 -14.49 -49.30 -16.68
N PRO A 20 -15.56 -49.24 -17.49
CA PRO A 20 -16.36 -48.03 -17.70
C PRO A 20 -17.55 -47.93 -16.72
N ALA A 21 -18.00 -46.71 -16.44
CA ALA A 21 -19.23 -46.44 -15.69
C ALA A 21 -20.29 -45.83 -16.62
N GLU A 22 -21.45 -46.48 -16.66
CA GLU A 22 -22.61 -46.17 -17.48
C GLU A 22 -23.38 -44.94 -16.97
N ALA A 23 -23.90 -44.15 -17.91
CA ALA A 23 -24.80 -43.04 -17.69
C ALA A 23 -26.26 -43.51 -17.71
N HIS A 24 -27.05 -43.12 -16.71
CA HIS A 24 -28.50 -43.22 -16.75
C HIS A 24 -29.15 -41.89 -16.37
N ALA A 25 -29.73 -41.24 -17.38
CA ALA A 25 -30.66 -40.13 -17.25
C ALA A 25 -32.11 -40.66 -17.29
N ARG A 26 -32.99 -40.13 -16.44
CA ARG A 26 -34.45 -40.11 -16.66
C ARG A 26 -35.06 -38.81 -16.11
N PRO A 27 -36.01 -38.18 -16.82
CA PRO A 27 -36.68 -36.94 -16.41
C PRO A 27 -37.96 -37.24 -15.61
N ALA A 28 -38.42 -36.28 -14.80
CA ALA A 28 -39.72 -36.34 -14.14
C ALA A 28 -40.53 -35.07 -14.42
N GLU A 29 -41.76 -35.32 -14.87
CA GLU A 29 -42.80 -34.37 -15.28
C GLU A 29 -43.48 -33.64 -14.10
N ALA A 30 -44.12 -32.52 -14.43
CA ALA A 30 -44.83 -31.61 -13.55
C ALA A 30 -46.26 -32.08 -13.20
N HIS A 31 -46.75 -31.74 -12.00
CA HIS A 31 -48.17 -31.54 -11.73
C HIS A 31 -48.42 -30.45 -10.66
N ALA A 32 -49.42 -29.62 -10.93
CA ALA A 32 -49.75 -28.36 -10.27
C ALA A 32 -50.68 -28.47 -9.03
N ARG A 33 -50.71 -27.42 -8.19
CA ARG A 33 -51.94 -26.75 -7.67
C ARG A 33 -51.61 -25.40 -6.99
N PRO A 34 -52.50 -24.38 -7.09
CA PRO A 34 -52.28 -23.04 -6.55
C PRO A 34 -52.89 -22.87 -5.14
N ALA A 35 -52.29 -22.06 -4.28
CA ALA A 35 -52.87 -21.68 -2.98
C ALA A 35 -52.54 -20.22 -2.61
N GLU A 36 -53.58 -19.40 -2.74
CA GLU A 36 -54.03 -18.22 -2.00
C GLU A 36 -53.05 -17.33 -1.19
N ALA A 37 -53.25 -16.03 -1.41
CA ALA A 37 -52.55 -14.92 -0.81
C ALA A 37 -53.02 -14.58 0.62
N HIS A 38 -52.06 -14.35 1.52
CA HIS A 38 -52.26 -13.52 2.70
C HIS A 38 -51.18 -12.42 2.75
N ALA A 39 -51.55 -11.24 2.25
CA ALA A 39 -50.77 -10.02 2.44
C ALA A 39 -50.88 -9.56 3.91
N ARG A 40 -49.77 -9.52 4.63
CA ARG A 40 -49.68 -8.83 5.93
C ARG A 40 -49.54 -7.32 5.66
N PRO A 41 -50.31 -6.44 6.31
CA PRO A 41 -50.12 -5.01 6.12
C PRO A 41 -48.77 -4.58 6.69
N ALA A 42 -48.00 -3.82 5.91
CA ALA A 42 -46.75 -3.21 6.34
C ALA A 42 -47.07 -2.06 7.32
N GLU A 43 -46.79 -2.28 8.60
CA GLU A 43 -46.94 -1.26 9.63
C GLU A 43 -45.74 -0.28 9.55
N ALA A 44 -45.95 0.87 8.91
CA ALA A 44 -44.94 1.93 8.84
C ALA A 44 -44.97 2.76 10.14
N LYS A 45 -44.11 2.41 11.11
CA LYS A 45 -43.83 3.27 12.27
C LYS A 45 -43.03 4.50 11.81
N ALA A 46 -43.70 5.63 11.66
CA ALA A 46 -43.09 6.94 11.42
C ALA A 46 -42.42 7.45 12.72
N SER A 47 -41.21 6.95 13.01
CA SER A 47 -40.36 7.50 14.06
C SER A 47 -39.28 8.42 13.47
N ARG A 48 -39.26 9.67 13.92
CA ARG A 48 -38.19 10.65 13.66
C ARG A 48 -36.84 10.27 14.27
N THR A 49 -36.76 9.16 15.01
CA THR A 49 -35.48 8.56 15.45
C THR A 49 -34.79 7.81 14.31
N ALA A 50 -35.53 7.38 13.28
CA ALA A 50 -34.96 6.65 12.14
C ALA A 50 -34.08 7.54 11.24
N SER A 51 -34.35 8.85 11.16
CA SER A 51 -33.54 9.78 10.38
C SER A 51 -32.13 10.01 10.95
N LEU A 52 -31.88 9.65 12.21
CA LEU A 52 -30.54 9.69 12.82
C LEU A 52 -29.76 8.39 12.63
N VAL A 53 -30.41 7.27 12.29
CA VAL A 53 -29.77 5.97 12.03
C VAL A 53 -29.25 5.88 10.58
N ALA A 54 -29.68 6.79 9.69
CA ALA A 54 -29.41 6.71 8.25
C ALA A 54 -28.04 7.27 7.79
N VAL A 55 -27.20 7.85 8.66
CA VAL A 55 -25.90 8.45 8.27
C VAL A 55 -24.69 7.55 8.62
N PHE A 56 -24.93 6.29 8.97
CA PHE A 56 -23.87 5.27 9.06
C PHE A 56 -24.21 4.08 8.18
N SER A 57 -24.28 4.27 6.86
CA SER A 57 -24.08 3.13 5.98
C SER A 57 -22.64 2.65 6.20
N GLN A 58 -22.46 1.54 6.93
CA GLN A 58 -21.18 0.83 6.95
C GLN A 58 -20.87 0.40 5.50
N GLY A 59 -20.14 1.24 4.78
CA GLY A 59 -19.64 0.91 3.45
C GLY A 59 -18.72 -0.31 3.56
N ARG A 60 -18.78 -1.20 2.56
CA ARG A 60 -17.81 -2.30 2.47
C ARG A 60 -16.40 -1.73 2.45
N ALA A 61 -15.48 -2.35 3.20
CA ALA A 61 -14.06 -2.00 3.15
C ALA A 61 -13.57 -2.05 1.70
N ARG A 62 -12.92 -0.97 1.25
CA ARG A 62 -12.28 -0.88 -0.06
C ARG A 62 -10.78 -0.88 0.15
N TRP A 63 -10.13 -1.93 -0.33
CA TRP A 63 -8.67 -2.07 -0.28
C TRP A 63 -8.06 -1.66 -1.61
N SER A 64 -6.87 -1.06 -1.55
CA SER A 64 -6.14 -0.72 -2.77
C SER A 64 -5.70 -2.00 -3.48
N PRO A 65 -5.79 -2.07 -4.82
CA PRO A 65 -5.24 -3.19 -5.57
C PRO A 65 -3.75 -3.38 -5.29
N ARG A 66 -3.27 -4.63 -5.39
CA ARG A 66 -1.85 -4.99 -5.15
C ARG A 66 -1.03 -4.95 -6.44
N ASP A 67 -1.25 -3.93 -7.26
CA ASP A 67 -0.44 -3.66 -8.45
C ASP A 67 0.56 -2.53 -8.18
N TYR A 68 1.65 -2.50 -8.95
CA TYR A 68 2.69 -1.47 -8.82
C TYR A 68 2.13 -0.05 -8.85
N GLY A 69 1.23 0.25 -9.78
CA GLY A 69 0.70 1.60 -9.97
C GLY A 69 -0.12 2.06 -8.77
N SER A 70 -0.87 1.15 -8.14
CA SER A 70 -1.60 1.42 -6.90
C SER A 70 -0.67 1.54 -5.70
N LEU A 71 0.29 0.63 -5.52
CA LEU A 71 1.27 0.69 -4.42
C LEU A 71 2.16 1.94 -4.49
N ALA A 72 2.63 2.32 -5.68
CA ALA A 72 3.39 3.55 -5.86
C ALA A 72 2.56 4.80 -5.55
N ARG A 73 1.30 4.86 -5.99
CA ARG A 73 0.43 6.03 -5.75
C ARG A 73 -0.01 6.15 -4.30
N GLU A 74 -0.57 5.08 -3.73
CA GLU A 74 -1.15 5.11 -2.38
C GLU A 74 -0.09 4.91 -1.30
N GLY A 75 0.92 4.08 -1.55
CA GLY A 75 2.00 3.78 -0.60
C GLY A 75 3.16 4.77 -0.66
N PHE A 76 3.69 5.08 -1.84
CA PHE A 76 4.87 5.95 -1.92
C PHE A 76 4.52 7.44 -2.07
N LEU A 77 3.62 7.81 -2.98
CA LEU A 77 3.33 9.22 -3.27
C LEU A 77 2.38 9.90 -2.27
N ARG A 78 1.51 9.14 -1.60
CA ARG A 78 0.49 9.67 -0.69
C ARG A 78 0.78 9.46 0.78
N ASN A 79 1.60 8.47 1.15
CA ASN A 79 1.85 8.13 2.54
C ASN A 79 3.27 8.54 2.96
N ALA A 80 3.37 9.55 3.81
CA ALA A 80 4.66 10.10 4.26
C ALA A 80 5.54 9.09 5.01
N ILE A 81 4.93 8.13 5.73
CA ILE A 81 5.67 7.11 6.49
C ILE A 81 6.36 6.16 5.52
N ALA A 82 5.62 5.61 4.56
CA ALA A 82 6.18 4.73 3.55
C ALA A 82 7.14 5.46 2.61
N TYR A 83 6.84 6.69 2.18
CA TYR A 83 7.77 7.54 1.44
C TYR A 83 9.11 7.65 2.16
N ARG A 84 9.10 8.06 3.45
CA ARG A 84 10.34 8.28 4.19
C ARG A 84 11.09 6.97 4.46
N ALA A 85 10.38 5.89 4.78
CA ALA A 85 11.00 4.59 5.02
C ALA A 85 11.68 4.04 3.75
N VAL A 86 11.01 4.09 2.59
CA VAL A 86 11.63 3.70 1.31
C VAL A 86 12.85 4.57 1.02
N ARG A 87 12.72 5.90 1.10
CA ARG A 87 13.85 6.82 0.87
C ARG A 87 15.01 6.54 1.79
N MET A 88 14.78 6.30 3.08
CA MET A 88 15.83 6.03 4.05
C MET A 88 16.62 4.76 3.70
N VAL A 89 15.94 3.67 3.33
CA VAL A 89 16.60 2.43 2.91
C VAL A 89 17.37 2.63 1.61
N SER A 90 16.77 3.29 0.61
CA SER A 90 17.38 3.52 -0.69
C SER A 90 18.59 4.47 -0.62
N GLU A 91 18.49 5.57 0.12
CA GLU A 91 19.58 6.53 0.36
C GLU A 91 20.74 5.85 1.14
N ALA A 92 20.41 5.05 2.17
CA ALA A 92 21.42 4.34 2.94
C ALA A 92 22.16 3.32 2.06
N ALA A 93 21.45 2.54 1.26
CA ALA A 93 22.06 1.58 0.34
C ALA A 93 22.95 2.28 -0.71
N ALA A 94 22.48 3.40 -1.27
CA ALA A 94 23.25 4.19 -2.24
C ALA A 94 24.50 4.87 -1.63
N SER A 95 24.53 5.07 -0.31
CA SER A 95 25.66 5.68 0.39
C SER A 95 26.83 4.71 0.63
N VAL A 96 26.61 3.40 0.46
CA VAL A 96 27.65 2.38 0.69
C VAL A 96 28.59 2.32 -0.52
N PRO A 97 29.92 2.51 -0.34
CA PRO A 97 30.87 2.43 -1.45
C PRO A 97 31.02 0.99 -1.95
N LEU A 98 31.05 0.83 -3.27
CA LEU A 98 31.32 -0.44 -3.93
C LEU A 98 32.82 -0.55 -4.24
N LEU A 99 33.43 -1.64 -3.77
CA LEU A 99 34.84 -1.95 -4.05
C LEU A 99 34.93 -3.01 -5.14
N LEU A 100 35.79 -2.80 -6.14
CA LEU A 100 36.06 -3.79 -7.17
C LEU A 100 37.23 -4.67 -6.74
N MET A 101 36.98 -5.96 -6.59
CA MET A 101 37.97 -6.94 -6.17
C MET A 101 38.31 -7.90 -7.32
N GLN A 102 39.59 -8.14 -7.56
CA GLN A 102 40.10 -9.21 -8.40
C GLN A 102 40.84 -10.24 -7.54
N GLY A 103 40.13 -11.29 -7.13
CA GLY A 103 40.60 -12.17 -6.06
C GLY A 103 40.77 -11.38 -4.76
N PRO A 104 41.93 -11.46 -4.08
CA PRO A 104 42.17 -10.70 -2.85
C PRO A 104 42.61 -9.25 -3.09
N ARG A 105 42.81 -8.83 -4.34
CA ARG A 105 43.33 -7.50 -4.68
C ARG A 105 42.19 -6.53 -4.98
N GLU A 106 42.19 -5.39 -4.31
CA GLU A 106 41.34 -4.25 -4.68
C GLU A 106 41.89 -3.55 -5.93
N LEU A 107 41.01 -3.25 -6.87
CA LEU A 107 41.27 -2.43 -8.04
C LEU A 107 40.66 -1.05 -7.81
N ASP A 108 41.51 -0.01 -7.82
CA ASP A 108 41.11 1.39 -7.66
C ASP A 108 40.78 2.06 -9.01
N ARG A 109 41.18 1.45 -10.13
CA ARG A 109 40.96 1.94 -11.49
C ARG A 109 40.51 0.81 -12.41
N HIS A 110 39.30 0.94 -12.95
CA HIS A 110 38.74 0.00 -13.91
C HIS A 110 37.56 0.64 -14.66
N PRO A 111 37.36 0.37 -15.96
CA PRO A 111 36.23 0.94 -16.71
C PRO A 111 34.85 0.68 -16.08
N LEU A 112 34.70 -0.43 -15.36
CA LEU A 112 33.48 -0.74 -14.59
C LEU A 112 33.25 0.25 -13.45
N LEU A 113 34.29 0.70 -12.75
CA LEU A 113 34.16 1.69 -11.69
C LEU A 113 33.72 3.03 -12.27
N ASP A 114 34.27 3.41 -13.42
CA ASP A 114 33.86 4.63 -14.14
C ASP A 114 32.39 4.54 -14.58
N LEU A 115 31.97 3.38 -15.12
CA LEU A 115 30.59 3.11 -15.49
C LEU A 115 29.64 3.15 -14.29
N LEU A 116 30.01 2.55 -13.16
CA LEU A 116 29.17 2.58 -11.95
C LEU A 116 29.10 3.99 -11.34
N ALA A 117 30.18 4.76 -11.39
CA ALA A 117 30.20 6.14 -10.90
C ALA A 117 29.34 7.07 -11.78
N ARG A 118 29.32 6.84 -13.10
CA ARG A 118 28.53 7.61 -14.07
C ARG A 118 27.81 6.67 -15.05
N PRO A 119 26.69 6.07 -14.63
CA PRO A 119 26.00 5.00 -15.36
C PRO A 119 25.39 5.47 -16.68
N ASN A 120 24.99 6.73 -16.78
CA ASN A 120 24.50 7.33 -18.01
C ASN A 120 24.69 8.86 -17.94
N PRO A 121 24.43 9.61 -19.02
CA PRO A 121 24.62 11.06 -19.03
C PRO A 121 23.75 11.85 -18.03
N ARG A 122 22.69 11.24 -17.47
CA ARG A 122 21.66 11.90 -16.65
C ARG A 122 21.74 11.58 -15.16
N ALA A 123 22.51 10.56 -14.77
CA ALA A 123 22.51 10.06 -13.40
C ALA A 123 23.94 9.77 -12.92
N GLN A 124 24.16 9.89 -11.62
CA GLN A 124 25.37 9.40 -10.94
C GLN A 124 25.14 8.00 -10.36
N GLY A 125 26.20 7.36 -9.88
CA GLY A 125 26.12 6.03 -9.27
C GLY A 125 25.17 5.96 -8.08
N ALA A 126 25.13 7.00 -7.25
CA ALA A 126 24.20 7.07 -6.12
C ALA A 126 22.73 7.08 -6.60
N ASP A 127 22.41 7.84 -7.65
CA ASP A 127 21.07 7.91 -8.23
C ASP A 127 20.62 6.54 -8.77
N LEU A 128 21.55 5.79 -9.38
CA LEU A 128 21.30 4.44 -9.88
C LEU A 128 20.92 3.48 -8.77
N LEU A 129 21.73 3.42 -7.70
CA LEU A 129 21.48 2.54 -6.57
C LEU A 129 20.21 2.93 -5.83
N GLU A 130 19.97 4.24 -5.66
CA GLU A 130 18.76 4.73 -5.01
C GLU A 130 17.51 4.30 -5.80
N ALA A 131 17.52 4.44 -7.13
CA ALA A 131 16.42 4.04 -8.00
C ALA A 131 16.19 2.52 -7.99
N LEU A 132 17.25 1.71 -8.06
CA LEU A 132 17.16 0.25 -8.00
C LEU A 132 16.57 -0.21 -6.66
N CYS A 133 17.10 0.27 -5.55
CA CYS A 133 16.59 -0.05 -4.22
C CYS A 133 15.15 0.45 -4.05
N GLY A 134 14.83 1.65 -4.54
CA GLY A 134 13.46 2.18 -4.50
C GLY A 134 12.47 1.29 -5.24
N HIS A 135 12.84 0.79 -6.43
CA HIS A 135 12.02 -0.16 -7.18
C HIS A 135 11.88 -1.51 -6.47
N LEU A 136 12.93 -2.06 -5.88
CA LEU A 136 12.83 -3.27 -5.06
C LEU A 136 11.87 -3.09 -3.88
N MET A 137 11.96 -1.98 -3.15
CA MET A 137 11.10 -1.73 -1.98
C MET A 137 9.63 -1.55 -2.35
N VAL A 138 9.34 -0.89 -3.49
CA VAL A 138 7.98 -0.58 -3.93
C VAL A 138 7.34 -1.71 -4.73
N ALA A 139 8.12 -2.42 -5.55
CA ALA A 139 7.64 -3.37 -6.56
C ALA A 139 8.11 -4.80 -6.35
N GLY A 140 9.06 -5.05 -5.43
CA GLY A 140 9.72 -6.35 -5.27
C GLY A 140 10.68 -6.69 -6.41
N ASN A 141 10.78 -5.81 -7.42
CA ASN A 141 11.47 -6.04 -8.68
C ASN A 141 12.20 -4.77 -9.09
N ALA A 142 13.45 -4.90 -9.54
CA ALA A 142 14.19 -3.83 -10.19
C ALA A 142 14.94 -4.36 -11.41
N TYR A 143 15.02 -3.52 -12.43
CA TYR A 143 15.58 -3.88 -13.73
C TYR A 143 16.66 -2.88 -14.11
N LEU A 144 17.83 -3.39 -14.46
CA LEU A 144 18.95 -2.61 -14.94
C LEU A 144 19.28 -3.04 -16.38
N GLU A 145 19.04 -2.15 -17.33
CA GLU A 145 19.39 -2.35 -18.73
C GLU A 145 20.85 -1.93 -18.98
N ALA A 146 21.62 -2.82 -19.58
CA ALA A 146 22.97 -2.58 -20.05
C ALA A 146 22.94 -2.29 -21.56
N VAL A 147 23.32 -1.08 -21.94
CA VAL A 147 23.41 -0.65 -23.34
C VAL A 147 24.86 -0.69 -23.77
N ALA A 148 25.15 -1.43 -24.85
CA ALA A 148 26.48 -1.55 -25.42
C ALA A 148 26.65 -0.72 -26.69
N VAL A 149 27.88 -0.25 -26.88
CA VAL A 149 28.35 0.36 -28.14
C VAL A 149 29.64 -0.37 -28.51
N ASP A 150 29.69 -0.88 -29.75
CA ASP A 150 30.79 -1.70 -30.27
C ASP A 150 31.11 -2.91 -29.36
N GLY A 151 30.06 -3.55 -28.81
CA GLY A 151 30.17 -4.73 -27.94
C GLY A 151 30.58 -4.44 -26.50
N ALA A 152 30.93 -3.20 -26.14
CA ALA A 152 31.26 -2.83 -24.77
C ALA A 152 30.08 -2.11 -24.11
N VAL A 153 29.69 -2.52 -22.89
CA VAL A 153 28.66 -1.81 -22.11
C VAL A 153 29.13 -0.39 -21.81
N ARG A 154 28.34 0.59 -22.23
CA ARG A 154 28.63 2.03 -22.06
C ARG A 154 27.65 2.73 -21.15
N GLU A 155 26.42 2.24 -21.06
CA GLU A 155 25.41 2.85 -20.23
C GLU A 155 24.60 1.80 -19.46
N LEU A 156 24.11 2.24 -18.30
CA LEU A 156 23.21 1.50 -17.44
C LEU A 156 21.96 2.34 -17.18
N HIS A 157 20.79 1.76 -17.41
CA HIS A 157 19.50 2.42 -17.26
C HIS A 157 18.57 1.62 -16.35
N VAL A 158 18.02 2.27 -15.31
CA VAL A 158 17.00 1.65 -14.47
C VAL A 158 15.66 1.72 -15.20
N LEU A 159 15.04 0.55 -15.42
CA LEU A 159 13.73 0.46 -16.04
C LEU A 159 12.63 0.42 -14.98
N ARG A 160 11.52 1.12 -15.25
CA ARG A 160 10.36 1.14 -14.37
C ARG A 160 9.66 -0.23 -14.37
N PRO A 161 9.45 -0.88 -13.20
CA PRO A 161 8.98 -2.27 -13.14
C PRO A 161 7.63 -2.55 -13.79
N ASP A 162 6.67 -1.62 -13.71
CA ASP A 162 5.33 -1.78 -14.32
C ASP A 162 5.34 -1.81 -15.85
N ARG A 163 6.45 -1.41 -16.47
CA ARG A 163 6.62 -1.42 -17.92
C ARG A 163 7.36 -2.66 -18.40
N VAL A 164 7.89 -3.48 -17.51
CA VAL A 164 8.68 -4.66 -17.83
C VAL A 164 7.84 -5.91 -17.62
N ARG A 165 7.90 -6.85 -18.55
CA ARG A 165 7.31 -8.17 -18.42
C ARG A 165 8.32 -9.25 -18.80
N VAL A 166 8.46 -10.25 -17.95
CA VAL A 166 9.25 -11.46 -18.23
C VAL A 166 8.63 -12.24 -19.37
N VAL A 167 9.48 -12.69 -20.29
CA VAL A 167 9.14 -13.66 -21.33
C VAL A 167 9.93 -14.93 -21.00
N PRO A 168 9.27 -15.97 -20.46
CA PRO A 168 9.94 -17.22 -20.17
C PRO A 168 10.20 -17.99 -21.47
N GLY A 169 11.37 -18.62 -21.53
CA GLY A 169 11.74 -19.56 -22.58
C GLY A 169 11.21 -20.98 -22.32
N PRO A 170 11.58 -21.94 -23.18
CA PRO A 170 11.12 -23.32 -23.09
C PRO A 170 11.51 -24.05 -21.78
N ASP A 171 12.57 -23.60 -21.12
CA ASP A 171 13.06 -24.14 -19.84
C ASP A 171 12.45 -23.43 -18.61
N GLY A 172 11.57 -22.46 -18.84
CA GLY A 172 10.93 -21.65 -17.81
C GLY A 172 11.77 -20.47 -17.34
N TRP A 173 13.02 -20.32 -17.77
CA TRP A 173 13.84 -19.15 -17.39
C TRP A 173 13.57 -17.95 -18.31
N PRO A 174 13.77 -16.71 -17.85
CA PRO A 174 13.61 -15.52 -18.71
C PRO A 174 14.52 -15.60 -19.94
N GLU A 175 13.94 -15.74 -21.14
CA GLU A 175 14.68 -15.64 -22.42
C GLU A 175 14.75 -14.18 -22.89
N ALA A 176 13.77 -13.37 -22.50
CA ALA A 176 13.66 -11.98 -22.88
C ALA A 176 12.80 -11.18 -21.90
N PHE A 177 12.83 -9.87 -22.05
CA PHE A 177 11.96 -8.94 -21.35
C PHE A 177 11.23 -8.05 -22.36
N ASP A 178 9.93 -7.85 -22.15
CA ASP A 178 9.14 -6.86 -22.88
C ASP A 178 9.11 -5.55 -22.10
N TYR A 179 9.66 -4.47 -22.67
CA TYR A 179 9.52 -3.12 -22.16
C TYR A 179 8.44 -2.36 -22.95
N THR A 180 7.36 -1.97 -22.28
CA THR A 180 6.22 -1.29 -22.92
C THR A 180 6.14 0.17 -22.52
N LEU A 181 6.20 1.07 -23.51
CA LEU A 181 6.07 2.51 -23.34
C LEU A 181 5.11 3.07 -24.40
N ASP A 182 4.09 3.81 -23.97
CA ASP A 182 3.11 4.48 -24.85
C ASP A 182 2.50 3.55 -25.91
N GLY A 183 2.17 2.31 -25.51
CA GLY A 183 1.59 1.29 -26.38
C GLY A 183 2.56 0.61 -27.34
N LYS A 184 3.85 0.94 -27.29
CA LYS A 184 4.91 0.27 -28.04
C LYS A 184 5.68 -0.66 -27.12
N THR A 185 5.86 -1.90 -27.56
CA THR A 185 6.64 -2.91 -26.82
C THR A 185 7.95 -3.16 -27.53
N LEU A 186 9.05 -2.98 -26.80
CA LEU A 186 10.39 -3.39 -27.18
C LEU A 186 10.71 -4.72 -26.51
N ARG A 187 11.05 -5.73 -27.32
CA ARG A 187 11.53 -7.03 -26.84
C ARG A 187 13.05 -6.97 -26.70
N ILE A 188 13.56 -7.20 -25.49
CA ILE A 188 14.98 -7.21 -25.16
C ILE A 188 15.42 -8.67 -24.92
N GLN A 189 16.19 -9.24 -25.84
CA GLN A 189 16.66 -10.63 -25.77
C GLN A 189 17.76 -10.79 -24.71
N GLN A 190 17.80 -11.91 -23.98
CA GLN A 190 18.81 -12.17 -22.94
C GLN A 190 20.07 -12.88 -23.44
N ASP A 191 20.20 -13.13 -24.75
CA ASP A 191 21.34 -13.85 -25.36
C ASP A 191 22.68 -13.09 -25.28
N GLY A 192 22.64 -11.78 -24.99
CA GLY A 192 23.83 -10.94 -24.86
C GLY A 192 24.57 -10.71 -26.18
N ALA A 193 23.92 -10.91 -27.33
CA ALA A 193 24.57 -10.82 -28.64
C ALA A 193 25.21 -9.45 -28.88
N ASP A 194 24.54 -8.37 -28.46
CA ASP A 194 25.00 -6.98 -28.67
C ASP A 194 25.98 -6.48 -27.58
N THR A 195 26.08 -7.22 -26.48
CA THR A 195 26.74 -6.83 -25.22
C THR A 195 27.91 -7.76 -24.88
N ALA A 196 28.57 -8.32 -25.90
CA ALA A 196 29.69 -9.25 -25.79
C ALA A 196 29.43 -10.42 -24.81
N GLY A 197 28.22 -10.94 -24.83
CA GLY A 197 27.79 -12.08 -24.00
C GLY A 197 27.29 -11.72 -22.61
N VAL A 198 27.20 -10.44 -22.25
CA VAL A 198 26.55 -9.99 -21.01
C VAL A 198 25.04 -9.88 -21.24
N PRO A 199 24.16 -10.61 -20.54
CA PRO A 199 22.73 -10.42 -20.71
C PRO A 199 22.32 -8.95 -20.48
N PRO A 200 21.56 -8.32 -21.39
CA PRO A 200 21.31 -6.88 -21.36
C PRO A 200 20.36 -6.43 -20.23
N ILE A 201 19.71 -7.34 -19.51
CA ILE A 201 18.86 -6.97 -18.35
C ILE A 201 19.33 -7.74 -17.13
N LEU A 202 19.74 -7.01 -16.09
CA LEU A 202 19.83 -7.56 -14.75
C LEU A 202 18.49 -7.35 -14.05
N HIS A 203 17.77 -8.45 -13.80
CA HIS A 203 16.55 -8.47 -13.01
C HIS A 203 16.87 -8.85 -11.56
N LEU A 204 16.72 -7.89 -10.66
CA LEU A 204 16.84 -8.09 -9.21
C LEU A 204 15.45 -8.29 -8.63
N THR A 205 15.30 -9.33 -7.80
CA THR A 205 14.05 -9.66 -7.13
C THR A 205 14.25 -9.84 -5.63
N PHE A 206 13.23 -9.46 -4.86
CA PHE A 206 13.07 -10.02 -3.53
C PHE A 206 12.49 -11.43 -3.58
N PHE A 207 12.66 -12.18 -2.51
CA PHE A 207 12.12 -13.52 -2.41
C PHE A 207 10.59 -13.51 -2.48
N ASN A 208 10.01 -14.37 -3.31
CA ASN A 208 8.58 -14.64 -3.37
C ASN A 208 8.36 -16.16 -3.33
N PRO A 209 7.66 -16.70 -2.32
CA PRO A 209 7.44 -18.14 -2.22
C PRO A 209 6.40 -18.69 -3.21
N LEU A 210 5.69 -17.82 -3.94
CA LEU A 210 4.56 -18.21 -4.81
C LEU A 210 4.73 -17.79 -6.27
N ASP A 211 5.82 -17.11 -6.62
CA ASP A 211 6.08 -16.64 -7.97
C ASP A 211 7.54 -16.93 -8.34
N ASP A 212 7.73 -17.64 -9.45
CA ASP A 212 9.04 -18.08 -9.93
C ASP A 212 9.79 -16.97 -10.70
N HIS A 213 9.13 -15.86 -11.01
CA HIS A 213 9.67 -14.79 -11.85
C HIS A 213 9.72 -13.43 -11.17
N TYR A 214 8.77 -13.11 -10.29
CA TYR A 214 8.66 -11.78 -9.68
C TYR A 214 8.82 -11.80 -8.18
N GLY A 215 9.52 -10.79 -7.66
CA GLY A 215 9.69 -10.63 -6.22
C GLY A 215 8.47 -10.04 -5.53
N PHE A 216 8.33 -10.33 -4.23
CA PHE A 216 7.28 -9.79 -3.37
C PHE A 216 7.73 -8.48 -2.72
N ALA A 217 6.97 -7.41 -2.89
CA ALA A 217 7.38 -6.09 -2.42
C ALA A 217 7.17 -5.94 -0.89
N PRO A 218 8.15 -5.39 -0.14
CA PRO A 218 7.95 -4.98 1.24
C PRO A 218 6.74 -4.04 1.42
N LEU A 219 6.53 -3.13 0.45
CA LEU A 219 5.38 -2.22 0.45
C LEU A 219 4.04 -2.96 0.25
N GLU A 220 4.04 -4.08 -0.47
CA GLU A 220 2.86 -4.94 -0.62
C GLU A 220 2.51 -5.66 0.69
N ALA A 221 3.52 -6.11 1.44
CA ALA A 221 3.32 -6.67 2.78
C ALA A 221 2.62 -5.67 3.73
N ALA A 222 2.96 -4.38 3.60
CA ALA A 222 2.40 -3.28 4.40
C ALA A 222 1.01 -2.82 3.95
N ALA A 223 0.42 -3.42 2.90
CA ALA A 223 -0.59 -2.71 2.14
C ALA A 223 -1.94 -2.55 2.87
N GLN A 224 -2.27 -3.39 3.85
CA GLN A 224 -3.43 -3.15 4.73
C GLN A 224 -3.19 -1.98 5.69
N ALA A 225 -1.99 -1.89 6.26
CA ALA A 225 -1.60 -0.79 7.14
C ALA A 225 -1.53 0.53 6.37
N LEU A 226 -1.07 0.52 5.11
CA LEU A 226 -1.14 1.68 4.22
C LEU A 226 -2.56 2.19 4.03
N ASP A 227 -3.48 1.29 3.66
CA ASP A 227 -4.89 1.63 3.43
C ASP A 227 -5.54 2.20 4.71
N LEU A 228 -5.28 1.58 5.87
CA LEU A 228 -5.76 2.06 7.16
C LEU A 228 -5.18 3.44 7.52
N HIS A 229 -3.87 3.63 7.39
CA HIS A 229 -3.22 4.89 7.71
C HIS A 229 -3.70 6.04 6.80
N ASN A 230 -3.82 5.77 5.49
CA ASN A 230 -4.32 6.74 4.51
C ASN A 230 -5.79 7.09 4.78
N ALA A 231 -6.64 6.10 5.04
CA ALA A 231 -8.05 6.31 5.36
C ALA A 231 -8.22 7.12 6.65
N ALA A 232 -7.46 6.81 7.72
CA ALA A 232 -7.48 7.57 8.96
C ALA A 232 -7.04 9.03 8.76
N THR A 233 -6.01 9.25 7.94
CA THR A 233 -5.54 10.60 7.61
C THR A 233 -6.59 11.39 6.82
N ALA A 234 -7.20 10.76 5.81
CA ALA A 234 -8.26 11.38 5.00
C ALA A 234 -9.51 11.66 5.85
N TRP A 235 -9.89 10.74 6.74
CA TRP A 235 -10.98 10.93 7.68
C TRP A 235 -10.72 12.12 8.61
N ASN A 236 -9.53 12.20 9.22
CA ASN A 236 -9.17 13.31 10.10
C ASN A 236 -9.18 14.65 9.36
N LYS A 237 -8.67 14.69 8.13
CA LYS A 237 -8.77 15.88 7.28
C LYS A 237 -10.22 16.24 7.00
N ALA A 238 -11.04 15.28 6.56
CA ALA A 238 -12.45 15.52 6.28
C ALA A 238 -13.20 15.98 7.54
N LEU A 239 -12.86 15.43 8.71
CA LEU A 239 -13.40 15.90 9.97
C LEU A 239 -13.03 17.36 10.20
N LEU A 240 -11.78 17.78 9.99
CA LEU A 240 -11.34 19.16 10.16
C LEU A 240 -11.98 20.12 9.13
N ASP A 241 -12.00 19.72 7.86
CA ASP A 241 -12.56 20.53 6.76
C ASP A 241 -14.08 20.73 6.93
N ASN A 242 -14.78 19.73 7.46
CA ASN A 242 -16.22 19.79 7.73
C ASN A 242 -16.53 20.19 9.18
N ALA A 243 -15.52 20.32 10.05
CA ALA A 243 -15.67 20.74 11.43
C ALA A 243 -15.78 22.27 11.50
N ALA A 244 -16.95 22.75 11.09
CA ALA A 244 -17.74 23.52 12.04
C ALA A 244 -18.18 22.55 13.17
N ARG A 245 -17.24 22.01 13.96
CA ARG A 245 -17.59 21.24 15.16
C ARG A 245 -18.29 22.26 16.06
N PRO A 246 -19.58 22.09 16.39
CA PRO A 246 -20.15 22.89 17.45
C PRO A 246 -19.26 22.65 18.67
N SER A 247 -18.72 23.70 19.28
CA SER A 247 -17.94 23.60 20.51
C SER A 247 -18.76 22.98 21.65
N GLY A 248 -20.07 22.90 21.47
CA GLY A 248 -21.06 22.25 22.31
C GLY A 248 -22.43 22.29 21.66
N ALA A 249 -23.39 21.63 22.31
CA ALA A 249 -24.80 21.77 22.01
C ALA A 249 -25.49 22.52 23.13
N LEU A 250 -26.34 23.48 22.77
CA LEU A 250 -27.21 24.16 23.72
C LEU A 250 -28.49 23.33 23.88
N VAL A 251 -28.74 22.83 25.09
CA VAL A 251 -29.87 21.98 25.43
C VAL A 251 -30.86 22.80 26.27
N TYR A 252 -32.11 22.88 25.82
CA TYR A 252 -33.18 23.52 26.59
C TYR A 252 -33.94 22.47 27.40
N GLY A 253 -33.90 22.59 28.74
CA GLY A 253 -34.53 21.66 29.68
C GLY A 253 -35.94 22.06 30.16
N GLY A 254 -36.53 23.12 29.61
CA GLY A 254 -37.85 23.62 30.01
C GLY A 254 -39.03 22.79 29.49
N THR A 255 -40.22 23.00 30.05
CA THR A 255 -41.47 22.37 29.57
C THR A 255 -42.01 23.14 28.35
N GLY A 256 -41.69 22.67 27.14
CA GLY A 256 -42.16 23.24 25.87
C GLY A 256 -41.04 23.48 24.86
N SER A 257 -41.38 23.87 23.62
CA SER A 257 -40.40 24.34 22.63
C SER A 257 -40.17 25.85 22.77
N LEU A 258 -38.99 26.33 22.38
CA LEU A 258 -38.77 27.77 22.18
C LEU A 258 -39.73 28.28 21.08
N SER A 259 -40.27 29.48 21.25
CA SER A 259 -40.93 30.18 20.13
C SER A 259 -39.89 30.59 19.08
N ASP A 260 -40.32 30.76 17.83
CA ASP A 260 -39.44 31.14 16.72
C ASP A 260 -38.67 32.45 17.01
N GLU A 261 -39.32 33.42 17.64
CA GLU A 261 -38.70 34.69 18.06
C GLU A 261 -37.59 34.47 19.11
N GLN A 262 -37.81 33.59 20.07
CA GLN A 262 -36.79 33.24 21.08
C GLN A 262 -35.62 32.47 20.48
N PHE A 263 -35.90 31.57 19.52
CA PHE A 263 -34.88 30.80 18.83
C PHE A 263 -33.96 31.70 17.99
N GLU A 264 -34.53 32.61 17.18
CA GLU A 264 -33.73 33.51 16.35
C GLU A 264 -32.92 34.52 17.18
N ARG A 265 -33.48 35.01 18.30
CA ARG A 265 -32.71 35.85 19.26
C ARG A 265 -31.50 35.10 19.81
N LEU A 266 -31.72 33.86 20.28
CA LEU A 266 -30.69 33.03 20.90
C LEU A 266 -29.60 32.65 19.87
N LYS A 267 -30.00 32.34 18.64
CA LYS A 267 -29.08 32.08 17.53
C LYS A 267 -28.21 33.30 17.22
N GLY A 268 -28.82 34.49 17.16
CA GLY A 268 -28.08 35.74 16.94
C GLY A 268 -27.07 36.06 18.05
N GLU A 269 -27.46 35.86 19.32
CA GLU A 269 -26.54 36.02 20.46
C GLU A 269 -25.38 35.01 20.42
N LEU A 270 -25.66 33.76 20.03
CA LEU A 270 -24.65 32.71 19.92
C LEU A 270 -23.65 33.00 18.79
N GLU A 271 -24.14 33.39 17.61
CA GLU A 271 -23.31 33.77 16.46
C GLU A 271 -22.40 34.97 16.80
N ALA A 272 -22.95 36.00 17.46
CA ALA A 272 -22.19 37.16 17.89
C ALA A 272 -21.12 36.85 18.96
N SER A 273 -21.39 35.86 19.82
CA SER A 273 -20.53 35.54 20.97
C SER A 273 -19.47 34.47 20.68
N PHE A 274 -19.63 33.67 19.61
CA PHE A 274 -18.73 32.55 19.30
C PHE A 274 -18.08 32.59 17.90
N GLN A 275 -18.47 33.50 17.00
CA GLN A 275 -17.76 33.64 15.73
C GLN A 275 -16.45 34.43 15.89
N GLY A 276 -15.37 33.88 15.34
CA GLY A 276 -14.06 34.54 15.23
C GLY A 276 -13.07 34.22 16.36
N PRO A 277 -11.75 34.25 16.07
CA PRO A 277 -10.70 33.85 17.01
C PRO A 277 -10.62 34.71 18.28
N THR A 278 -11.13 35.95 18.25
CA THR A 278 -11.19 36.87 19.40
C THR A 278 -12.27 36.52 20.43
N ASN A 279 -13.24 35.68 20.08
CA ASN A 279 -14.38 35.32 20.93
C ASN A 279 -14.20 33.96 21.64
N ALA A 280 -13.07 33.28 21.42
CA ALA A 280 -12.77 32.02 22.07
C ALA A 280 -12.64 32.18 23.60
N GLY A 281 -13.37 31.37 24.36
CA GLY A 281 -13.30 31.33 25.83
C GLY A 281 -14.14 32.38 26.57
N ARG A 282 -15.01 33.14 25.88
CA ARG A 282 -15.94 34.05 26.56
C ARG A 282 -16.97 33.27 27.37
N PRO A 283 -17.22 33.64 28.65
CA PRO A 283 -18.27 33.03 29.45
C PRO A 283 -19.64 33.23 28.81
N LEU A 284 -20.40 32.15 28.61
CA LEU A 284 -21.78 32.19 28.10
C LEU A 284 -22.75 32.21 29.28
N LEU A 285 -23.58 33.24 29.37
CA LEU A 285 -24.66 33.32 30.36
C LEU A 285 -25.85 32.50 29.84
N LEU A 286 -26.29 31.53 30.64
CA LEU A 286 -27.39 30.63 30.30
C LEU A 286 -28.55 30.85 31.27
N GLU A 287 -29.73 31.17 30.73
CA GLU A 287 -30.94 31.42 31.51
C GLU A 287 -32.04 30.39 31.19
N GLY A 288 -33.05 30.29 32.06
CA GLY A 288 -34.30 29.59 31.72
C GLY A 288 -34.20 28.08 31.50
N GLY A 289 -33.20 27.40 32.05
CA GLY A 289 -33.00 25.96 31.85
C GLY A 289 -32.22 25.59 30.58
N LEU A 290 -31.53 26.57 29.97
CA LEU A 290 -30.52 26.32 28.96
C LEU A 290 -29.26 25.74 29.60
N ASP A 291 -28.73 24.66 29.03
CA ASP A 291 -27.53 23.97 29.46
C ASP A 291 -26.58 23.83 28.27
N TRP A 292 -25.31 24.19 28.45
CA TRP A 292 -24.29 24.04 27.41
C TRP A 292 -23.52 22.76 27.64
N LYS A 293 -23.67 21.80 26.73
CA LYS A 293 -22.92 20.54 26.78
C LYS A 293 -21.74 20.63 25.82
N PRO A 294 -20.49 20.75 26.32
CA PRO A 294 -19.33 20.75 25.45
C PRO A 294 -19.22 19.41 24.73
N LEU A 295 -18.99 19.46 23.42
CA LEU A 295 -18.72 18.25 22.64
C LEU A 295 -17.21 17.96 22.75
N ALA A 296 -16.83 17.13 23.73
CA ALA A 296 -15.47 16.63 23.88
C ALA A 296 -15.11 15.61 22.77
N LEU A 297 -13.81 15.35 22.57
CA LEU A 297 -13.35 14.20 21.77
C LEU A 297 -14.01 12.93 22.33
N SER A 298 -14.69 12.19 21.45
CA SER A 298 -15.32 10.95 21.87
C SER A 298 -14.25 9.87 22.06
N PRO A 299 -14.43 8.87 22.95
CA PRO A 299 -13.52 7.73 23.05
C PRO A 299 -13.25 7.05 21.70
N LYS A 300 -14.23 7.06 20.80
CA LYS A 300 -14.10 6.57 19.43
C LYS A 300 -13.06 7.34 18.60
N ASP A 301 -12.91 8.65 18.83
CA ASP A 301 -11.92 9.48 18.13
C ASP A 301 -10.49 9.17 18.61
N MET A 302 -10.31 8.83 19.89
CA MET A 302 -9.02 8.42 20.46
C MET A 302 -8.57 7.05 19.91
N ASP A 303 -9.50 6.12 19.72
CA ASP A 303 -9.22 4.81 19.11
C ASP A 303 -8.70 4.95 17.66
N PHE A 304 -9.18 5.94 16.90
CA PHE A 304 -8.69 6.21 15.54
C PHE A 304 -7.25 6.71 15.50
N GLU A 305 -6.85 7.55 16.45
CA GLU A 305 -5.46 8.01 16.55
C GLU A 305 -4.52 6.86 16.90
N ALA A 306 -4.92 6.00 17.85
CA ALA A 306 -4.19 4.80 18.20
C ALA A 306 -4.05 3.84 17.00
N ALA A 307 -5.14 3.61 16.25
CA ALA A 307 -5.14 2.79 15.05
C ALA A 307 -4.22 3.35 13.95
N ARG A 308 -4.23 4.68 13.73
CA ARG A 308 -3.33 5.34 12.78
C ARG A 308 -1.86 5.15 13.17
N ASN A 309 -1.53 5.33 14.45
CA ASN A 309 -0.16 5.15 14.95
C ASN A 309 0.27 3.68 14.88
N GLY A 310 -0.63 2.74 15.17
CA GLY A 310 -0.40 1.30 14.97
C GLY A 310 -0.07 0.97 13.52
N ALA A 311 -0.87 1.47 12.58
CA ALA A 311 -0.65 1.31 11.14
C ALA A 311 0.69 1.90 10.68
N ALA A 312 1.07 3.08 11.19
CA ALA A 312 2.37 3.67 10.90
C ALA A 312 3.54 2.77 11.33
N ARG A 313 3.44 2.12 12.50
CA ARG A 313 4.46 1.18 12.99
C ARG A 313 4.50 -0.12 12.17
N GLU A 314 3.35 -0.64 11.75
CA GLU A 314 3.29 -1.82 10.89
C GLU A 314 3.90 -1.55 9.51
N ILE A 315 3.67 -0.37 8.94
CA ILE A 315 4.34 0.08 7.70
C ILE A 315 5.86 0.10 7.90
N ALA A 316 6.33 0.71 9.00
CA ALA A 316 7.75 0.79 9.32
C ALA A 316 8.39 -0.60 9.50
N LEU A 317 7.68 -1.50 10.20
CA LEU A 317 8.08 -2.90 10.41
C LEU A 317 8.25 -3.64 9.09
N ALA A 318 7.26 -3.56 8.20
CA ALA A 318 7.29 -4.22 6.89
C ALA A 318 8.44 -3.70 6.00
N LEU A 319 8.76 -2.41 6.09
CA LEU A 319 9.86 -1.79 5.35
C LEU A 319 11.22 -1.92 6.04
N GLY A 320 11.29 -2.55 7.22
CA GLY A 320 12.53 -2.80 7.95
C GLY A 320 13.15 -1.54 8.59
N VAL A 321 12.37 -0.49 8.82
CA VAL A 321 12.86 0.77 9.39
C VAL A 321 12.40 0.91 10.85
N PRO A 322 13.31 1.11 11.82
CA PRO A 322 12.94 1.38 13.20
C PRO A 322 12.01 2.61 13.32
N PRO A 323 10.86 2.52 14.02
CA PRO A 323 9.90 3.62 14.13
C PRO A 323 10.49 4.93 14.68
N MET A 324 11.52 4.83 15.53
CA MET A 324 12.25 5.97 16.09
C MET A 324 12.95 6.81 15.00
N LEU A 325 13.52 6.17 13.98
CA LEU A 325 14.16 6.88 12.86
C LEU A 325 13.13 7.64 12.01
N LEU A 326 11.87 7.24 12.07
CA LEU A 326 10.74 7.87 11.39
C LEU A 326 10.00 8.88 12.28
N GLY A 327 10.41 9.06 13.54
CA GLY A 327 9.74 9.93 14.50
C GLY A 327 8.33 9.48 14.87
N ILE A 328 8.01 8.19 14.70
CA ILE A 328 6.70 7.64 15.05
C ILE A 328 6.66 7.44 16.58
N PRO A 329 5.71 8.06 17.31
CA PRO A 329 5.63 7.91 18.75
C PRO A 329 5.37 6.44 19.14
N GLY A 330 5.95 5.95 20.23
CA GLY A 330 5.79 4.56 20.67
C GLY A 330 6.94 4.07 21.55
N ASP A 331 7.15 2.74 21.57
CA ASP A 331 8.15 2.10 22.41
C ASP A 331 9.56 2.65 22.09
N ASN A 332 10.12 3.40 23.04
CA ASN A 332 11.51 3.86 23.02
C ASN A 332 12.44 2.67 23.33
N THR A 333 12.55 1.73 22.41
CA THR A 333 13.32 0.49 22.65
C THR A 333 14.82 0.65 22.39
N TYR A 334 15.27 1.77 21.83
CA TYR A 334 16.69 2.05 21.55
C TYR A 334 17.14 3.35 22.22
N ALA A 335 17.40 3.30 23.52
CA ALA A 335 17.78 4.45 24.35
C ALA A 335 19.17 5.07 24.06
N ASN A 336 19.87 4.69 22.97
CA ASN A 336 21.25 5.10 22.70
C ASN A 336 21.50 5.49 21.22
N TYR A 337 20.72 6.42 20.66
CA TYR A 337 21.08 7.06 19.39
C TYR A 337 21.63 8.46 19.71
N ALA A 338 22.96 8.57 19.76
CA ALA A 338 23.72 9.81 19.95
C ALA A 338 24.49 10.14 18.68
#